data_AF-C9W1L9-F1
#
_entry.id   AF-C9W1L9-F1
#
_cell.length_a   1.000
_cell.length_b   1.000
_cell.length_c   1.000
_cell.angle_alpha   90.00
_cell.angle_beta   90.00
_cell.angle_gamma   90.00
#
_symmetry.space_group_name_H-M   'P 1'
#
loop_
_entity.id
_entity.type
_entity.pdbx_description
1 polymer ?
#
loop_
_entity_poly.entity_id
_entity_poly.type
_entity_poly.pdbx_seq_one_letter_code
_entity_poly.pdbx_strand_id
1 'polypeptide(L)'
;MQSKVVMYVVAAFVLAVAAVSLVNAEEFVACPPVDDKGDNVTLLPNVYNCSTFYLCAQGVPELFECPSGLQFNHELNVCDYPWRAACVELPLPVPVVPTTEAPLGTEKVIITKTVKEVYRPVD
;
A
#
# COMPACT_ATOMS: atom_id res chain seq x y z
N MET A 1 -1.44 -39.52 33.01
CA MET A 1 -0.43 -39.15 31.98
C MET A 1 -1.06 -38.69 30.67
N GLN A 2 -2.04 -39.42 30.10
CA GLN A 2 -2.68 -39.08 28.81
C GLN A 2 -3.41 -37.71 28.76
N SER A 3 -4.14 -37.35 29.82
CA SER A 3 -4.91 -36.09 29.84
C SER A 3 -4.06 -34.82 29.80
N LYS A 4 -2.84 -34.84 30.38
CA LYS A 4 -1.89 -33.73 30.29
C LYS A 4 -1.34 -33.58 28.87
N VAL A 5 -1.00 -34.70 28.23
CA VAL A 5 -0.51 -34.72 26.84
C VAL A 5 -1.56 -34.16 25.89
N VAL A 6 -2.82 -34.59 26.02
CA VAL A 6 -3.94 -34.07 25.22
C VAL A 6 -4.15 -32.56 25.46
N MET A 7 -4.06 -32.11 26.72
CA MET A 7 -4.09 -30.67 27.04
C MET A 7 -2.96 -29.88 26.37
N TYR A 8 -1.72 -30.38 26.40
CA TYR A 8 -0.59 -29.72 25.75
C TYR A 8 -0.73 -29.69 24.22
N VAL A 9 -1.25 -30.75 23.60
CA VAL A 9 -1.48 -30.82 22.15
C VAL A 9 -2.57 -29.84 21.73
N VAL A 10 -3.70 -29.79 22.45
CA VAL A 10 -4.79 -28.86 22.17
C VAL A 10 -4.34 -27.42 22.37
N ALA A 11 -3.61 -27.13 23.45
CA ALA A 11 -3.06 -25.81 23.70
C ALA A 11 -2.08 -25.38 22.59
N ALA A 12 -1.20 -26.28 22.12
CA ALA A 12 -0.28 -26.00 21.02
C ALA A 12 -1.02 -25.71 19.71
N PHE A 13 -2.10 -26.44 19.41
CA PHE A 13 -2.90 -26.22 18.21
C PHE A 13 -3.66 -24.89 18.26
N VAL A 14 -4.24 -24.55 19.41
CA VAL A 14 -4.92 -23.26 19.63
C VAL A 14 -3.94 -22.09 19.53
N LEU A 15 -2.73 -22.23 20.09
CA LEU A 15 -1.67 -21.22 19.99
C LEU A 15 -1.18 -21.04 18.55
N ALA A 16 -1.04 -22.13 17.79
CA ALA A 16 -0.68 -22.07 16.37
C ALA A 16 -1.76 -21.37 15.54
N VAL A 17 -3.04 -21.69 15.75
CA VAL A 17 -4.16 -21.05 15.03
C VAL A 17 -4.31 -19.58 15.41
N ALA A 18 -4.13 -19.21 16.68
CA ALA A 18 -4.15 -17.81 17.11
C ALA A 18 -3.00 -16.99 16.51
N ALA A 19 -1.83 -17.61 16.29
CA ALA A 19 -0.71 -16.98 15.59
C ALA A 19 -0.98 -16.81 14.08
N VAL A 20 -1.76 -17.69 13.46
CA VAL A 20 -2.19 -17.53 12.05
C VAL A 20 -3.14 -16.35 11.90
N SER A 21 -4.01 -16.05 12.88
CA SER A 21 -4.86 -14.85 12.84
C SER A 21 -4.10 -13.52 12.97
N LEU A 22 -2.79 -13.56 13.28
CA LEU A 22 -1.89 -12.40 13.30
C LEU A 22 -1.14 -12.21 11.98
N VAL A 23 -1.36 -13.05 10.95
CA VAL A 23 -0.93 -12.66 9.60
C VAL A 23 -1.82 -11.52 9.13
N ASN A 24 -1.38 -10.33 9.51
CA ASN A 24 -1.83 -9.05 9.01
C ASN A 24 -1.93 -9.19 7.47
N ALA A 25 -3.07 -8.80 6.89
CA ALA A 25 -3.12 -8.53 5.47
C ALA A 25 -2.25 -7.28 5.22
N GLU A 26 -0.93 -7.47 5.22
CA GLU A 26 0.02 -6.48 4.76
C GLU A 26 -0.23 -6.35 3.28
N GLU A 27 -0.96 -5.31 2.92
CA GLU A 27 -0.93 -4.62 1.63
C GLU A 27 -0.32 -5.41 0.47
N PHE A 28 -0.99 -6.51 0.13
CA PHE A 28 -0.41 -7.52 -0.74
C PHE A 28 -0.78 -7.15 -2.16
N VAL A 29 0.22 -6.80 -2.97
CA VAL A 29 0.05 -6.71 -4.43
C VAL A 29 -0.42 -8.07 -4.91
N ALA A 30 -1.72 -8.19 -5.22
CA ALA A 30 -2.36 -9.46 -5.49
C ALA A 30 -2.14 -9.85 -6.96
N CYS A 31 -1.20 -10.76 -7.18
CA CYS A 31 -0.99 -11.37 -8.50
C CYS A 31 -1.98 -12.51 -8.76
N PRO A 32 -2.45 -12.67 -10.01
CA PRO A 32 -3.24 -13.83 -10.40
C PRO A 32 -2.40 -15.12 -10.29
N PRO A 33 -2.98 -16.25 -9.83
CA PRO A 33 -2.24 -17.49 -9.59
C PRO A 33 -1.74 -18.20 -10.85
N VAL A 34 -2.22 -17.81 -12.03
CA VAL A 34 -1.80 -18.34 -13.32
C VAL A 34 -1.62 -17.15 -14.25
N ASP A 35 -0.41 -16.97 -14.78
CA ASP A 35 -0.15 -16.05 -15.88
C ASP A 35 -1.01 -16.53 -17.07
N ASP A 36 -1.84 -15.65 -17.62
CA ASP A 36 -2.93 -16.05 -18.52
C ASP A 36 -2.45 -17.02 -19.61
N LYS A 37 -3.25 -18.07 -19.83
CA LYS A 37 -2.96 -19.15 -20.78
C LYS A 37 -2.81 -18.60 -22.21
N GLY A 38 -1.60 -18.19 -22.56
CA GLY A 38 -1.14 -18.01 -23.93
C GLY A 38 -1.16 -16.58 -24.47
N ASP A 39 -0.65 -15.58 -23.73
CA ASP A 39 0.26 -14.53 -24.25
C ASP A 39 0.21 -13.29 -23.34
N ASN A 40 1.39 -12.86 -22.89
CA ASN A 40 1.72 -11.75 -21.99
C ASN A 40 1.72 -12.05 -20.48
N VAL A 41 2.88 -11.73 -19.91
CA VAL A 41 3.13 -11.51 -18.48
C VAL A 41 2.19 -10.41 -17.97
N THR A 42 1.67 -10.60 -16.75
CA THR A 42 0.83 -9.61 -16.07
C THR A 42 1.71 -8.54 -15.41
N LEU A 43 1.51 -7.28 -15.76
CA LEU A 43 2.19 -6.12 -15.15
C LEU A 43 1.21 -5.27 -14.35
N LEU A 44 1.57 -4.93 -13.11
CA LEU A 44 0.77 -4.10 -12.20
C LEU A 44 1.52 -2.80 -11.88
N PRO A 45 0.83 -1.65 -11.77
CA PRO A 45 1.45 -0.40 -11.38
C PRO A 45 1.80 -0.40 -9.87
N ASN A 46 2.92 0.23 -9.49
CA ASN A 46 3.16 0.55 -8.09
C ASN A 46 2.48 1.89 -7.75
N VAL A 47 1.47 1.83 -6.88
CA VAL A 47 0.70 3.01 -6.48
C VAL A 47 1.47 3.99 -5.60
N TYR A 48 2.63 3.60 -5.06
CA TYR A 48 3.45 4.46 -4.18
C TYR A 48 4.70 5.01 -4.83
N ASN A 49 5.09 4.46 -5.99
CA ASN A 49 6.28 4.91 -6.70
C ASN A 49 6.10 4.63 -8.19
N CYS A 50 5.81 5.70 -8.95
CA CYS A 50 5.55 5.64 -10.37
C CYS A 50 6.76 5.20 -11.20
N SER A 51 7.97 5.28 -10.64
CA SER A 51 9.20 4.80 -11.28
C SER A 51 9.36 3.29 -11.16
N THR A 52 8.42 2.59 -10.54
CA THR A 52 8.46 1.13 -10.35
C THR A 52 7.13 0.47 -10.72
N PHE A 53 7.18 -0.83 -11.02
CA PHE A 53 6.02 -1.65 -11.35
C PHE A 53 6.25 -3.09 -10.88
N TYR A 54 5.18 -3.88 -10.83
CA TYR A 54 5.23 -5.28 -10.45
C TYR A 54 5.06 -6.19 -11.66
N LEU A 55 5.99 -7.11 -11.84
CA LEU A 55 5.89 -8.25 -12.75
C LEU A 55 5.28 -9.41 -11.97
N CYS A 56 4.10 -9.87 -12.37
CA CYS A 56 3.56 -11.09 -11.80
C CYS A 56 4.13 -12.30 -12.55
N ALA A 57 4.73 -13.22 -11.80
CA ALA A 57 5.17 -14.52 -12.30
C ALA A 57 4.62 -15.61 -11.38
N GLN A 58 3.77 -16.50 -11.91
CA GLN A 58 3.19 -17.62 -11.16
C GLN A 58 2.53 -17.22 -9.83
N GLY A 59 1.83 -16.08 -9.81
CA GLY A 59 1.18 -15.56 -8.61
C GLY A 59 2.11 -14.81 -7.64
N VAL A 60 3.38 -14.59 -8.00
CA VAL A 60 4.35 -13.85 -7.19
C VAL A 60 4.61 -12.48 -7.83
N PRO A 61 4.38 -11.36 -7.11
CA PRO A 61 4.78 -10.04 -7.56
C PRO A 61 6.28 -9.83 -7.37
N GLU A 62 6.98 -9.49 -8.44
CA GLU A 62 8.36 -9.04 -8.43
C GLU A 62 8.43 -7.55 -8.76
N LEU A 63 9.15 -6.76 -7.97
CA LEU A 63 9.29 -5.32 -8.19
C LEU A 63 10.37 -5.02 -9.22
N PHE A 64 10.04 -4.21 -10.22
CA PHE A 64 10.93 -3.72 -11.27
C PHE A 64 10.97 -2.19 -11.28
N GLU A 65 12.12 -1.65 -11.64
CA GLU A 65 12.34 -0.21 -11.78
C GLU A 65 12.39 0.19 -13.26
N CYS A 66 11.74 1.29 -13.59
CA CYS A 66 11.83 1.90 -14.90
C CYS A 66 13.19 2.58 -15.09
N PRO A 67 13.67 2.72 -16.35
CA PRO A 67 14.85 3.53 -16.63
C PRO A 67 14.69 4.95 -16.09
N SER A 68 15.82 5.58 -15.75
CA SER A 68 15.84 6.87 -15.06
C SER A 68 14.96 7.93 -15.74
N GLY A 69 14.02 8.49 -14.96
CA GLY A 69 13.11 9.54 -15.41
C GLY A 69 11.86 9.05 -16.16
N LEU A 70 11.67 7.74 -16.30
CA LEU A 70 10.44 7.15 -16.84
C LEU A 70 9.54 6.64 -15.72
N GLN A 71 8.25 6.55 -16.03
CA GLN A 71 7.20 6.05 -15.15
C GLN A 71 6.45 4.93 -15.84
N PHE A 72 5.94 3.98 -15.06
CA PHE A 72 5.18 2.86 -15.61
C PHE A 72 3.82 3.34 -16.13
N ASN A 73 3.58 3.10 -17.43
CA ASN A 73 2.30 3.31 -18.09
C ASN A 73 1.54 1.99 -18.13
N HIS A 74 0.55 1.85 -17.25
CA HIS A 74 -0.28 0.65 -17.14
C HIS A 74 -1.20 0.41 -18.35
N GLU A 75 -1.57 1.45 -19.10
CA GLU A 75 -2.39 1.28 -20.31
C GLU A 75 -1.61 0.61 -21.44
N LEU A 76 -0.32 0.92 -21.53
CA LEU A 76 0.59 0.42 -22.57
C LEU A 76 1.50 -0.70 -22.10
N ASN A 77 1.51 -1.01 -20.79
CA ASN A 77 2.40 -1.99 -20.16
C ASN A 77 3.91 -1.72 -20.45
N VAL A 78 4.32 -0.44 -20.44
CA VAL A 78 5.70 -0.01 -20.69
C VAL A 78 6.13 1.13 -19.78
N CYS A 79 7.44 1.32 -19.61
CA CYS A 79 7.98 2.55 -19.03
C CYS A 79 7.92 3.67 -20.06
N ASP A 80 7.24 4.75 -19.72
CA ASP A 80 7.02 5.90 -20.58
C ASP A 80 7.32 7.20 -19.83
N TYR A 81 7.30 8.32 -20.55
CA TYR A 81 7.49 9.62 -19.95
C TYR A 81 6.33 10.00 -19.02
N PRO A 82 6.60 10.76 -17.92
CA PRO A 82 5.61 11.09 -16.91
C PRO A 82 4.30 11.71 -17.46
N TRP A 83 4.40 12.56 -18.49
CA TRP A 83 3.23 13.21 -19.10
C TRP A 83 2.34 12.26 -19.92
N ARG A 84 2.84 11.07 -20.29
CA ARG A 84 2.06 10.02 -20.97
C ARG A 84 1.62 8.93 -20.01
N ALA A 85 2.43 8.59 -19.02
CA ALA A 85 2.10 7.59 -18.02
C ALA A 85 0.95 8.05 -17.10
N ALA A 86 0.84 9.37 -16.85
CA ALA A 86 -0.18 9.99 -15.99
C ALA A 86 -0.33 9.29 -14.62
N CYS A 87 0.78 8.76 -14.11
CA CYS A 87 0.81 8.02 -12.86
C CYS A 87 0.68 8.95 -11.66
N VAL A 88 -0.10 8.55 -10.66
CA VAL A 88 -0.34 9.31 -9.43
C VAL A 88 0.12 8.47 -8.25
N GLU A 89 1.12 8.98 -7.52
CA GLU A 89 1.63 8.33 -6.31
C GLU A 89 0.67 8.64 -5.14
N LEU A 90 0.23 7.59 -4.48
CA LEU A 90 -0.42 7.68 -3.19
C LEU A 90 0.61 8.01 -2.11
N PRO A 91 0.23 8.78 -1.08
CA PRO A 91 1.09 8.95 0.08
C PRO A 91 1.38 7.58 0.68
N LEU A 92 2.65 7.32 0.98
CA LEU A 92 3.06 6.10 1.66
C LEU A 92 2.23 5.92 2.94
N PRO A 93 1.78 4.70 3.27
CA PRO A 93 1.16 4.43 4.55
C PRO A 93 2.16 4.86 5.63
N VAL A 94 1.80 5.86 6.43
CA VAL A 94 2.64 6.24 7.56
C VAL A 94 2.68 5.02 8.46
N PRO A 95 3.87 4.49 8.82
CA PRO A 95 3.94 3.42 9.80
C PRO A 95 3.18 3.93 11.02
N VAL A 96 2.11 3.23 11.40
CA VAL A 96 1.36 3.54 12.61
C VAL A 96 2.31 3.21 13.75
N VAL A 97 3.18 4.16 14.10
CA VAL A 97 3.94 4.10 15.32
C VAL A 97 2.89 3.98 16.42
N PRO A 98 2.93 2.96 17.29
CA PRO A 98 2.01 2.88 18.42
C PRO A 98 2.32 4.08 19.33
N THR A 99 1.64 5.19 19.07
CA THR A 99 1.82 6.44 19.79
C THR A 99 1.24 6.28 21.18
N THR A 100 2.08 5.86 22.12
CA THR A 100 1.89 6.09 23.56
C THR A 100 2.29 7.54 23.87
N GLU A 101 1.79 8.50 23.10
CA GLU A 101 1.86 9.92 23.44
C GLU A 101 0.44 10.39 23.66
N ALA A 102 0.16 10.76 24.92
CA ALA A 102 -1.05 11.45 25.29
C ALA A 102 -1.22 12.70 24.40
N PRO A 103 -2.43 13.04 23.96
CA PRO A 103 -2.66 14.22 23.14
C PRO A 103 -2.36 15.47 23.98
N LEU A 104 -1.21 16.10 23.73
CA LEU A 104 -0.86 17.40 24.29
C LEU A 104 -1.00 18.46 23.19
N GLY A 105 -2.08 19.23 23.25
CA GLY A 105 -2.20 20.47 22.48
C GLY A 105 -3.57 20.70 21.86
N THR A 106 -4.55 21.05 22.69
CA THR A 106 -5.81 21.66 22.24
C THR A 106 -5.52 23.06 21.71
N GLU A 107 -5.22 23.23 20.42
CA GLU A 107 -5.33 24.55 19.79
C GLU A 107 -6.71 24.72 19.19
N LYS A 108 -7.54 25.47 19.92
CA LYS A 108 -8.90 25.84 19.55
C LYS A 108 -8.83 26.80 18.35
N VAL A 109 -9.06 26.27 17.15
CA VAL A 109 -9.28 27.10 15.95
C VAL A 109 -10.59 27.87 16.13
N ILE A 110 -10.51 29.15 16.52
CA ILE A 110 -11.67 30.04 16.59
C ILE A 110 -11.95 30.54 15.17
N ILE A 111 -12.75 29.78 14.41
CA ILE A 111 -13.29 30.19 13.11
C ILE A 111 -14.42 31.20 13.33
N THR A 112 -14.07 32.43 13.68
CA THR A 112 -14.98 33.56 13.51
C THR A 112 -14.14 34.82 13.30
N LYS A 113 -14.34 35.51 12.17
CA LYS A 113 -14.07 36.95 11.95
C LYS A 113 -12.92 37.37 11.01
N THR A 114 -12.62 36.62 9.94
CA THR A 114 -11.82 37.20 8.82
C THR A 114 -12.27 36.79 7.43
N VAL A 115 -13.59 36.66 7.21
CA VAL A 115 -14.15 36.92 5.86
C VAL A 115 -14.57 38.39 5.86
N LYS A 116 -13.59 39.28 5.69
CA LYS A 116 -13.78 40.63 5.15
C LYS A 116 -12.43 41.05 4.59
N GLU A 117 -12.46 41.51 3.33
CA GLU A 117 -11.34 41.95 2.49
C GLU A 117 -10.72 40.89 1.55
N VAL A 118 -11.56 40.33 0.69
CA VAL A 118 -11.19 40.17 -0.72
C VAL A 118 -11.60 41.46 -1.43
N TYR A 119 -10.68 42.41 -1.59
CA TYR A 119 -10.80 43.48 -2.60
C TYR A 119 -9.52 43.45 -3.44
N ARG A 120 -9.67 43.13 -4.73
CA ARG A 120 -8.59 43.23 -5.72
C ARG A 120 -8.75 44.59 -6.42
N PRO A 121 -7.73 45.47 -6.43
CA PRO A 121 -7.77 46.70 -7.22
C PRO A 121 -7.78 46.39 -8.72
N VAL A 122 -8.59 47.17 -9.45
CA VAL A 122 -8.62 47.23 -10.91
C VAL A 122 -7.78 48.44 -11.30
N ASP A 123 -6.72 48.21 -12.07
CA ASP A 123 -6.11 49.20 -12.96
C ASP A 123 -6.29 48.70 -14.39
#